data_AF-A0A949PCA1-F1
#
_entry.id   AF-A0A949PCA1-F1
#
_cell.length_a   1.000
_cell.length_b   1.000
_cell.length_c   1.000
_cell.angle_alpha   90.00
_cell.angle_beta   90.00
_cell.angle_gamma   90.00
#
_symmetry.space_group_name_H-M   'P 1'
#
loop_
_entity.id
_entity.type
_entity.pdbx_description
1 polymer ?
#
loop_
_entity_poly.entity_id
_entity_poly.type
_entity_poly.pdbx_seq_one_letter_code
_entity_poly.pdbx_strand_id
1 'polypeptide(L)'
;MNKILGIGSRINHSEFGKGVVTNVTSTMYWVTFIENGLETIEVDSDFEVLDAVEDEVDTVSFYEIENSLRDLLKKWSDVSEIVPIADKWRGGTLILRPNDSNLSDKEIP
;
A
#
# COMPACT_ATOMS: atom_id res chain seq x y z
N MET A 1 13.73 9.85 12.13
CA MET A 1 13.55 8.86 11.06
C MET A 1 14.89 8.73 10.38
N ASN A 2 15.58 7.61 10.55
CA ASN A 2 16.80 7.35 9.78
C ASN A 2 16.38 7.06 8.34
N LYS A 3 16.97 7.80 7.41
CA LYS A 3 16.70 7.68 5.98
C LYS A 3 17.31 6.36 5.51
N ILE A 4 16.47 5.47 4.97
CA ILE A 4 16.91 4.17 4.45
C ILE A 4 17.69 4.41 3.15
N LEU A 5 18.83 3.75 2.99
CA LEU A 5 19.65 3.80 1.78
C LEU A 5 18.94 3.05 0.65
N GLY A 6 18.93 3.65 -0.54
CA GLY A 6 18.42 3.03 -1.75
C GLY A 6 19.38 1.97 -2.30
N ILE A 7 18.84 1.12 -3.17
CA ILE A 7 19.61 0.08 -3.87
C ILE A 7 20.69 0.76 -4.73
N GLY A 8 21.90 0.22 -4.72
CA GLY A 8 23.07 0.81 -5.39
C GLY A 8 23.95 1.67 -4.49
N SER A 9 23.49 1.99 -3.27
CA SER A 9 24.31 2.69 -2.27
C SER A 9 25.58 1.90 -1.93
N ARG A 10 26.68 2.60 -1.67
CA ARG A 10 27.98 2.02 -1.31
C ARG A 10 28.28 2.31 0.14
N ILE A 11 28.61 1.27 0.89
CA ILE A 11 28.93 1.36 2.32
C ILE A 11 30.28 0.71 2.61
N ASN A 12 30.85 1.06 3.75
CA ASN A 12 32.06 0.48 4.31
C ASN A 12 31.75 -0.02 5.73
N HIS A 13 31.61 -1.33 5.88
CA HIS A 13 31.35 -1.98 7.15
C HIS A 13 32.67 -2.33 7.85
N SER A 14 32.72 -2.20 9.16
CA SER A 14 33.94 -2.45 9.96
C SER A 14 34.46 -3.89 9.82
N GLU A 15 33.55 -4.87 9.77
CA GLU A 15 33.89 -6.30 9.68
C GLU A 15 34.05 -6.82 8.25
N PHE A 16 33.22 -6.34 7.31
CA PHE A 16 33.13 -6.90 5.95
C PHE A 16 33.78 -6.02 4.87
N GLY A 17 34.19 -4.80 5.23
CA GLY A 17 34.80 -3.84 4.34
C GLY A 17 33.81 -3.18 3.40
N LYS A 18 34.25 -2.89 2.17
CA LYS A 18 33.46 -2.14 1.18
C LYS A 18 32.46 -3.04 0.47
N GLY A 19 31.23 -2.59 0.38
CA GLY A 19 30.14 -3.32 -0.28
C GLY A 19 29.12 -2.41 -0.93
N VAL A 20 28.26 -3.03 -1.75
CA VAL A 20 27.16 -2.36 -2.46
C VAL A 20 25.84 -2.94 -1.99
N VAL A 21 24.89 -2.07 -1.65
CA VAL A 21 23.52 -2.45 -1.27
C VAL A 21 22.80 -2.94 -2.52
N THR A 22 22.34 -4.19 -2.50
CA THR A 22 21.64 -4.83 -3.63
C THR A 22 20.15 -5.02 -3.36
N ASN A 23 19.75 -5.06 -2.08
CA ASN A 23 18.35 -5.11 -1.67
C ASN A 23 18.17 -4.43 -0.31
N VAL A 24 16.94 -3.99 -0.02
CA VAL A 24 16.61 -3.26 1.20
C VAL A 24 15.20 -3.59 1.66
N THR A 25 15.04 -3.71 2.97
CA THR A 25 13.75 -3.75 3.66
C THR A 25 13.73 -2.67 4.75
N SER A 26 12.62 -2.52 5.46
CA SER A 26 12.52 -1.57 6.58
C SER A 26 13.48 -1.84 7.73
N THR A 27 14.06 -3.04 7.83
CA THR A 27 14.92 -3.45 8.95
C THR A 27 16.28 -3.99 8.53
N MET A 28 16.43 -4.51 7.30
CA MET A 28 17.65 -5.18 6.83
C MET A 28 18.13 -4.65 5.48
N TYR A 29 19.45 -4.59 5.29
CA TYR A 29 20.12 -4.42 4.01
C TYR A 29 20.77 -5.72 3.56
N TRP A 30 20.71 -6.00 2.26
CA TRP A 30 21.52 -7.02 1.61
C TRP A 30 22.66 -6.32 0.90
N VAL A 31 23.88 -6.64 1.32
CA VAL A 31 25.08 -5.97 0.86
C VAL A 31 26.00 -7.01 0.26
N THR A 32 26.41 -6.79 -0.99
CA THR A 32 27.45 -7.60 -1.60
C THR A 32 28.79 -6.93 -1.34
N PHE A 33 29.56 -7.53 -0.45
CA PHE A 33 30.93 -7.15 -0.12
C PHE A 33 31.91 -7.77 -1.11
N ILE A 34 33.01 -7.06 -1.36
CA ILE A 34 34.01 -7.48 -2.36
C ILE A 34 34.66 -8.82 -1.98
N GLU A 35 34.97 -9.02 -0.71
CA GLU A 35 35.72 -10.20 -0.24
C GLU A 35 34.81 -11.35 0.21
N ASN A 36 33.69 -11.05 0.88
CA ASN A 36 32.85 -12.05 1.55
C ASN A 36 31.59 -12.42 0.74
N GLY A 37 31.29 -11.71 -0.35
CA GLY A 37 30.07 -11.92 -1.11
C GLY A 37 28.85 -11.28 -0.45
N LEU A 38 27.68 -11.93 -0.57
CA LEU A 38 26.41 -11.37 -0.11
C LEU A 38 26.19 -11.63 1.38
N GLU A 39 26.03 -10.56 2.14
CA GLU A 39 25.76 -10.57 3.58
C GLU A 39 24.51 -9.74 3.89
N THR A 40 23.86 -10.05 5.01
CA THR A 40 22.68 -9.33 5.49
C THR A 40 23.06 -8.57 6.76
N ILE A 41 22.84 -7.25 6.76
CA ILE A 41 23.13 -6.38 7.91
C ILE A 41 21.88 -5.60 8.32
N GLU A 42 21.77 -5.24 9.60
CA GLU A 42 20.66 -4.42 10.07
C GLU A 42 20.81 -2.97 9.58
N VAL A 43 19.67 -2.30 9.36
CA VAL A 43 19.65 -0.91 8.85
C VAL A 43 20.30 0.09 9.82
N ASP A 44 20.34 -0.25 11.11
CA ASP A 44 20.93 0.50 12.22
C ASP A 44 22.33 0.04 12.60
N SER A 45 22.93 -0.88 11.84
CA SER A 45 24.32 -1.31 12.07
C SER A 45 25.34 -0.19 11.82
N ASP A 46 26.51 -0.29 12.46
CA ASP A 46 27.59 0.69 12.33
C ASP A 46 28.37 0.48 11.02
N PHE A 47 28.12 1.35 10.03
CA PHE A 47 28.87 1.42 8.79
C PHE A 47 29.06 2.87 8.33
N GLU A 48 30.11 3.10 7.55
CA GLU A 48 30.36 4.37 6.90
C GLU A 48 29.69 4.37 5.51
N VAL A 49 28.87 5.39 5.23
CA VAL A 49 28.23 5.55 3.92
C VAL A 49 29.19 6.29 2.98
N LEU A 50 29.64 5.61 1.93
CA LEU A 50 30.54 6.18 0.93
C LEU A 50 29.77 6.91 -0.18
N ASP A 51 28.64 6.34 -0.59
CA ASP A 51 27.76 6.89 -1.62
C ASP A 51 26.32 6.48 -1.30
N ALA A 52 25.45 7.48 -1.09
CA ALA A 52 24.06 7.27 -0.77
C ALA A 52 23.23 7.47 -2.03
N VAL A 53 22.70 6.38 -2.56
CA VAL A 53 21.65 6.45 -3.58
C VAL A 53 20.34 6.62 -2.82
N GLU A 54 19.72 7.79 -2.94
CA GLU A 54 18.41 8.07 -2.35
C GLU A 54 17.27 7.66 -3.30
N ASP A 55 17.49 6.68 -4.17
CA ASP A 55 16.43 6.24 -5.07
C ASP A 55 15.28 5.70 -4.23
N GLU A 56 14.15 6.38 -4.37
CA GLU A 56 12.84 5.99 -3.90
C GLU A 56 12.60 4.58 -4.43
N VAL A 57 12.91 3.57 -3.62
CA VAL A 57 12.24 2.29 -3.75
C VAL A 57 10.79 2.68 -3.50
N ASP A 58 10.01 2.82 -4.57
CA ASP A 58 8.56 2.96 -4.54
C ASP A 58 8.02 1.74 -3.79
N THR A 59 8.09 1.82 -2.47
CA THR A 59 7.42 0.93 -1.56
C THR A 59 5.97 1.27 -1.81
N VAL A 60 5.33 0.50 -2.70
CA VAL A 60 3.91 0.61 -3.05
C VAL A 60 3.17 1.06 -1.81
N SER A 61 2.60 2.26 -1.87
CA SER A 61 2.16 2.92 -0.64
C SER A 61 1.15 2.02 0.05
N PHE A 62 1.25 1.85 1.37
CA PHE A 62 0.23 1.10 2.12
C PHE A 62 -1.18 1.62 1.82
N TYR A 63 -1.30 2.92 1.51
CA TYR A 63 -2.51 3.56 1.03
C TYR A 63 -2.99 3.01 -0.33
N GLU A 64 -2.09 2.77 -1.28
CA GLU A 64 -2.42 2.18 -2.58
C GLU A 64 -2.83 0.72 -2.44
N ILE A 65 -2.17 -0.03 -1.55
CA ILE A 65 -2.56 -1.41 -1.23
C ILE A 65 -3.95 -1.43 -0.59
N GLU A 66 -4.23 -0.54 0.36
CA GLU A 66 -5.54 -0.44 1.01
C GLU A 66 -6.63 -0.08 0.01
N ASN A 67 -6.39 0.91 -0.85
CA ASN A 67 -7.34 1.32 -1.88
C ASN A 67 -7.61 0.18 -2.88
N SER A 68 -6.56 -0.51 -3.34
CA SER A 68 -6.69 -1.65 -4.24
C SER A 68 -7.51 -2.79 -3.63
N LEU A 69 -7.25 -3.11 -2.35
CA LEU A 69 -8.03 -4.11 -1.61
C LEU A 69 -9.48 -3.67 -1.42
N ARG A 70 -9.72 -2.40 -1.07
CA ARG A 70 -11.06 -1.82 -0.91
C ARG A 70 -11.85 -1.88 -2.21
N ASP A 71 -11.22 -1.56 -3.33
CA ASP A 71 -11.86 -1.57 -4.65
C ASP A 71 -12.16 -2.99 -5.13
N LEU A 72 -11.25 -3.95 -4.87
CA LEU A 72 -11.51 -5.38 -5.07
C LEU A 72 -12.72 -5.84 -4.24
N LEU A 73 -12.75 -5.50 -2.95
CA LEU A 73 -13.87 -5.85 -2.09
C LEU A 73 -15.17 -5.18 -2.55
N LYS A 74 -15.18 -3.90 -2.93
CA LYS A 74 -16.38 -3.25 -3.47
C LYS A 74 -16.88 -3.88 -4.77
N LYS A 75 -15.97 -4.36 -5.61
CA LYS A 75 -16.31 -4.93 -6.92
C LYS A 75 -16.89 -6.34 -6.82
N TRP A 76 -16.43 -7.13 -5.84
CA TRP A 76 -16.75 -8.56 -5.74
C TRP A 76 -17.53 -8.95 -4.49
N SER A 77 -17.48 -8.13 -3.44
CA SER A 77 -18.37 -8.28 -2.30
C SER A 77 -19.71 -7.67 -2.66
N ASP A 78 -20.78 -8.42 -2.43
CA ASP A 78 -22.19 -8.01 -2.60
C ASP A 78 -22.61 -6.90 -1.59
N VAL A 79 -21.64 -6.12 -1.10
CA VAL A 79 -21.81 -4.99 -0.19
C VAL A 79 -22.43 -3.87 -0.99
N SER A 80 -23.75 -3.83 -0.97
CA SER A 80 -24.53 -2.69 -1.43
C SER A 80 -24.10 -1.47 -0.62
N GLU A 81 -23.72 -0.38 -1.29
CA GLU A 81 -23.43 0.87 -0.59
C GLU A 81 -24.68 1.35 0.13
N ILE A 82 -24.56 1.65 1.43
CA ILE A 82 -25.67 2.23 2.19
C ILE A 82 -25.80 3.68 1.75
N VAL A 83 -26.72 3.94 0.81
CA VAL A 83 -27.04 5.29 0.34
C VAL A 83 -28.11 5.89 1.25
N PRO A 84 -27.78 6.88 2.10
CA PRO A 84 -28.76 7.51 2.97
C PRO A 84 -29.79 8.28 2.14
N ILE A 85 -31.07 8.11 2.47
CA ILE A 85 -32.14 8.90 1.86
C ILE A 85 -32.12 10.33 2.45
N ALA A 86 -32.40 11.33 1.61
CA ALA A 86 -32.45 12.72 2.06
C ALA A 86 -33.55 12.95 3.11
N ASP A 87 -33.34 13.88 4.03
CA ASP A 87 -34.23 14.17 5.16
C ASP A 87 -35.69 14.38 4.77
N LYS A 88 -35.93 15.04 3.63
CA LYS A 88 -37.28 15.33 3.10
C LYS A 88 -38.12 14.09 2.78
N TRP A 89 -37.50 12.92 2.71
CA TRP A 89 -38.18 11.65 2.41
C TRP A 89 -38.35 10.75 3.64
N ARG A 90 -37.82 11.14 4.82
CA ARG A 90 -38.00 10.36 6.06
C ARG A 90 -39.48 10.33 6.45
N GLY A 91 -40.01 9.13 6.69
CA GLY A 91 -41.43 8.94 7.04
C GLY A 91 -42.41 9.11 5.87
N GLY A 92 -41.90 9.24 4.65
CA GLY A 92 -42.72 9.20 3.43
C GLY A 92 -42.91 7.76 2.92
N THR A 93 -43.87 7.57 2.02
CA THR A 93 -44.18 6.28 1.40
C THR A 93 -43.33 6.05 0.14
N LEU A 94 -42.73 4.86 0.01
CA LEU A 94 -42.01 4.47 -1.21
C LEU A 94 -42.99 3.83 -2.20
N ILE A 95 -43.13 4.42 -3.39
CA ILE A 95 -43.97 3.89 -4.47
C ILE A 95 -43.07 3.37 -5.59
N LEU A 96 -43.09 2.06 -5.83
CA LEU A 96 -42.45 1.43 -6.97
C LEU A 96 -43.42 1.42 -8.13
N ARG A 97 -43.21 2.33 -9.09
CA ARG A 97 -43.98 2.40 -10.33
C ARG A 97 -43.33 1.51 -11.40
N PRO A 98 -43.99 0.46 -11.88
CA PRO A 98 -43.49 -0.35 -12.98
C PRO A 98 -43.43 0.47 -14.27
N ASN A 99 -42.52 0.11 -15.17
CA ASN A 99 -42.43 0.73 -16.50
C ASN A 99 -43.60 0.33 -17.41
N ASP A 100 -44.22 -0.83 -17.16
CA ASP A 100 -45.44 -1.25 -17.85
C ASP A 100 -46.66 -0.60 -17.19
N SER A 101 -47.37 0.23 -17.97
CA SER A 101 -48.55 0.98 -17.52
C SER A 101 -49.77 0.10 -17.20
N ASN A 102 -49.76 -1.18 -17.54
CA ASN A 102 -50.83 -2.12 -17.19
C ASN A 102 -50.65 -2.76 -15.82
N LEU A 103 -49.48 -2.58 -15.18
CA LEU A 103 -49.20 -3.11 -13.85
C LEU A 103 -49.48 -2.05 -12.78
N SER A 104 -50.01 -2.48 -11.65
CA SER A 104 -50.29 -1.63 -10.50
C SER A 104 -49.00 -1.21 -9.78
N ASP A 105 -48.96 0.05 -9.33
CA ASP A 105 -47.91 0.55 -8.43
C ASP A 105 -47.84 -0.30 -7.14
N LYS A 106 -46.62 -0.57 -6.65
CA LYS A 106 -46.40 -1.25 -5.37
C LYS A 106 -45.96 -0.25 -4.32
N GLU A 107 -46.77 -0.08 -3.29
CA GLU A 107 -46.44 0.76 -2.13
C GLU A 107 -45.70 -0.07 -1.08
N ILE A 108 -44.60 0.46 -0.56
CA ILE A 108 -43.87 -0.09 0.58
C ILE A 108 -44.06 0.87 1.77
N PRO A 109 -44.73 0.43 2.86
CA PRO A 109 -44.89 1.21 4.09
C PRO A 109 -43.56 1.58 4.75
#